data_AF-A0A8H2WN73-F1
#
_entry.id   AF-A0A8H2WN73-F1
#
_cell.length_a   1.000
_cell.length_b   1.000
_cell.length_c   1.000
_cell.angle_alpha   90.00
_cell.angle_beta   90.00
_cell.angle_gamma   90.00
#
_symmetry.space_group_name_H-M   'P 1'
#
loop_
_entity.id
_entity.type
_entity.pdbx_description
1 polymer ?
#
loop_
_entity_poly.entity_id
_entity_poly.type
_entity_poly.pdbx_seq_one_letter_code
_entity_poly.pdbx_strand_id
1 'polypeptide(L)'
;MSSPTESSPSTLKPKSKPRKRFVGRTTKPTASSSGTIANQIPESILRDPLLQAAADQLPRNYSFEIHKTIHHVRKNGARMVALQMPEGLQMYACTVADIIERFTGALTVIMGDVTYGACCIDDYTAVALGCDMLVHYGHSCLVPIDTTTIKTLYIFVEIAIDAEHLTNTIRMNFPSSRQTFKERLLTDEHIPTGEQIHSGRPALAIEAPEDAKGKSKEPEGDQPTRLALVSTIQFVAAVQRLKDDLSAEGGPTGLITSSESEESTRPKLWHGRYEATIPRSKPLSPGEILGCTAPKLTDDVDALVCVPKFVLVRKV
;
A
#
# COMPACT_ATOMS: atom_id res chain seq x y z
N MET A 1 3.32 62.81 -60.87
CA MET A 1 3.07 62.19 -62.19
C MET A 1 3.52 60.74 -62.12
N SER A 2 2.57 59.82 -62.28
CA SER A 2 2.66 58.46 -62.84
C SER A 2 3.67 57.44 -62.27
N SER A 3 3.12 56.36 -61.69
CA SER A 3 3.68 54.98 -61.67
C SER A 3 3.99 54.49 -63.11
N PRO A 4 4.76 53.40 -63.38
CA PRO A 4 4.66 52.03 -62.79
C PRO A 4 6.07 51.36 -62.59
N THR A 5 6.33 50.08 -62.24
CA THR A 5 5.72 48.77 -62.54
C THR A 5 6.30 47.70 -61.58
N GLU A 6 5.51 46.69 -61.23
CA GLU A 6 5.90 45.45 -60.53
C GLU A 6 6.78 44.51 -61.36
N SER A 7 7.66 43.75 -60.69
CA SER A 7 8.00 42.38 -61.10
C SER A 7 8.31 41.49 -59.89
N SER A 8 7.66 40.33 -59.89
CA SER A 8 7.57 39.27 -58.87
C SER A 8 8.85 38.43 -58.69
N PRO A 9 9.18 37.95 -57.47
CA PRO A 9 10.24 36.96 -57.28
C PRO A 9 9.71 35.51 -57.18
N SER A 10 10.51 34.62 -57.76
CA SER A 10 10.35 33.18 -57.93
C SER A 10 10.35 32.35 -56.64
N THR A 11 9.54 31.30 -56.63
CA THR A 11 9.38 30.25 -55.62
C THR A 11 10.66 29.46 -55.31
N LEU A 12 11.07 29.41 -54.03
CA LEU A 12 12.11 28.52 -53.51
C LEU A 12 11.51 27.22 -52.95
N LYS A 13 11.98 26.07 -53.44
CA LYS A 13 11.64 24.72 -52.94
C LYS A 13 12.38 24.40 -51.62
N PRO A 14 11.78 23.66 -50.67
CA PRO A 14 12.44 23.32 -49.40
C PRO A 14 13.42 22.14 -49.54
N LYS A 15 14.60 22.25 -48.91
CA LYS A 15 15.65 21.22 -48.85
C LYS A 15 15.26 20.07 -47.91
N SER A 16 15.48 18.83 -48.37
CA SER A 16 15.25 17.59 -47.63
C SER A 16 16.32 17.33 -46.56
N LYS A 17 15.90 16.82 -45.39
CA LYS A 17 16.79 16.43 -44.27
C LYS A 17 17.50 15.10 -44.58
N PRO A 18 18.80 14.93 -44.23
CA PRO A 18 19.52 13.69 -44.50
C PRO A 18 19.23 12.61 -43.44
N ARG A 19 18.85 11.41 -43.89
CA ARG A 19 18.70 10.20 -43.05
C ARG A 19 20.09 9.62 -42.75
N LYS A 20 20.51 9.58 -41.48
CA LYS A 20 21.74 8.87 -41.08
C LYS A 20 21.45 7.38 -40.89
N ARG A 21 22.23 6.58 -41.61
CA ARG A 21 22.18 5.12 -41.74
C ARG A 21 22.88 4.48 -40.53
N PHE A 22 22.16 3.67 -39.76
CA PHE A 22 22.69 2.91 -38.63
C PHE A 22 23.48 1.71 -39.16
N VAL A 23 24.78 1.65 -38.89
CA VAL A 23 25.65 0.52 -39.23
C VAL A 23 26.01 -0.19 -37.93
N GLY A 24 25.42 -1.36 -37.71
CA GLY A 24 25.72 -2.22 -36.57
C GLY A 24 27.11 -2.84 -36.70
N ARG A 25 27.96 -2.61 -35.69
CA ARG A 25 29.23 -3.30 -35.52
C ARG A 25 29.08 -4.30 -34.37
N THR A 26 29.13 -5.58 -34.69
CA THR A 26 29.10 -6.69 -33.73
C THR A 26 30.46 -6.83 -33.04
N THR A 27 30.53 -6.50 -31.76
CA THR A 27 31.65 -6.85 -30.88
C THR A 27 31.11 -7.71 -29.73
N LYS A 28 31.70 -8.92 -29.57
CA LYS A 28 31.41 -9.88 -28.49
C LYS A 28 31.45 -9.18 -27.12
N PRO A 29 30.51 -9.46 -26.20
CA PRO A 29 30.56 -8.90 -24.87
C PRO A 29 31.64 -9.61 -24.06
N THR A 30 32.71 -8.90 -23.76
CA THR A 30 33.56 -9.20 -22.60
C THR A 30 32.84 -8.64 -21.38
N ALA A 31 32.75 -9.45 -20.32
CA ALA A 31 32.01 -9.13 -19.11
C ALA A 31 32.49 -7.81 -18.50
N SER A 32 31.70 -6.75 -18.65
CA SER A 32 31.82 -5.54 -17.85
C SER A 32 30.59 -5.46 -16.96
N SER A 33 30.85 -5.59 -15.66
CA SER A 33 29.92 -5.32 -14.57
C SER A 33 29.39 -3.90 -14.71
N SER A 34 28.21 -3.75 -15.28
CA SER A 34 27.47 -2.49 -15.30
C SER A 34 26.04 -2.77 -14.87
N GLY A 35 25.85 -2.73 -13.56
CA GLY A 35 24.57 -2.92 -12.89
C GLY A 35 24.54 -2.10 -11.60
N THR A 36 24.00 -0.89 -11.69
CA THR A 36 23.17 -0.28 -10.63
C THR A 36 23.72 -0.25 -9.19
N ILE A 37 24.85 0.41 -8.94
CA ILE A 37 25.45 0.53 -7.59
C ILE A 37 24.73 1.57 -6.69
N ALA A 38 23.77 2.34 -7.20
CA ALA A 38 23.30 3.56 -6.52
C ALA A 38 22.47 3.34 -5.22
N ASN A 39 21.93 2.15 -4.96
CA ASN A 39 20.94 1.93 -3.89
C ASN A 39 21.21 0.72 -2.97
N GLN A 40 22.40 0.12 -3.00
CA GLN A 40 22.69 -1.02 -2.12
C GLN A 40 23.24 -0.53 -0.78
N ILE A 41 22.53 -0.87 0.29
CA ILE A 41 23.00 -0.70 1.67
C ILE A 41 24.27 -1.57 1.82
N PRO A 42 25.39 -1.03 2.31
CA PRO A 42 26.61 -1.81 2.52
C PRO A 42 26.38 -3.02 3.44
N GLU A 43 27.02 -4.15 3.11
CA GLU A 43 26.97 -5.37 3.92
C GLU A 43 27.45 -5.16 5.37
N SER A 44 28.33 -4.18 5.60
CA SER A 44 28.77 -3.81 6.94
C SER A 44 27.66 -3.25 7.83
N ILE A 45 26.60 -2.68 7.23
CA ILE A 45 25.40 -2.21 7.95
C ILE A 45 24.39 -3.34 8.04
N LEU A 46 24.16 -4.07 6.94
CA LEU A 46 23.18 -5.18 6.92
C LEU A 46 23.54 -6.35 7.84
N ARG A 47 24.83 -6.61 8.06
CA ARG A 47 25.32 -7.71 8.90
C ARG A 47 25.78 -7.26 10.28
N ASP A 48 25.48 -6.02 10.68
CA ASP A 48 25.82 -5.55 12.03
C ASP A 48 24.85 -6.20 13.05
N PRO A 49 25.32 -7.12 13.91
CA PRO A 49 24.47 -7.83 14.85
C PRO A 49 23.88 -6.92 15.93
N LEU A 50 24.58 -5.85 16.29
CA LEU A 50 24.10 -4.90 17.29
C LEU A 50 22.98 -4.03 16.70
N LEU A 51 23.13 -3.62 15.44
CA LEU A 51 22.11 -2.86 14.74
C LEU A 51 20.85 -3.70 14.53
N GLN A 52 21.02 -4.96 14.12
CA GLN A 52 19.90 -5.89 13.98
C GLN A 52 19.16 -6.09 15.31
N ALA A 53 19.89 -6.34 16.40
CA ALA A 53 19.28 -6.53 17.72
C ALA A 53 18.54 -5.28 18.24
N ALA A 54 19.03 -4.08 17.89
CA ALA A 54 18.37 -2.84 18.22
C ALA A 54 17.12 -2.61 17.35
N ALA A 55 17.19 -2.90 16.05
CA ALA A 55 16.05 -2.83 15.14
C ALA A 55 14.95 -3.84 15.53
N ASP A 56 15.32 -5.02 16.05
CA ASP A 56 14.39 -6.05 16.52
C ASP A 56 13.58 -5.62 17.77
N GLN A 57 13.93 -4.51 18.43
CA GLN A 57 13.10 -3.91 19.49
C GLN A 57 11.84 -3.22 18.94
N LEU A 58 11.84 -2.89 17.64
CA LEU A 58 10.68 -2.34 16.96
C LEU A 58 9.72 -3.46 16.58
N PRO A 59 8.40 -3.18 16.51
CA PRO A 59 7.42 -4.20 16.18
C PRO A 59 7.64 -4.75 14.77
N ARG A 60 7.76 -6.09 14.67
CA ARG A 60 8.10 -6.80 13.42
C ARG A 60 7.08 -6.63 12.30
N ASN A 61 5.84 -6.28 12.65
CA ASN A 61 4.79 -6.02 11.66
C ASN A 61 4.88 -4.63 11.02
N TYR A 62 5.84 -3.78 11.41
CA TYR A 62 6.09 -2.48 10.78
C TYR A 62 7.49 -2.45 10.17
N SER A 63 7.58 -2.13 8.89
CA SER A 63 8.88 -1.96 8.23
C SER A 63 9.43 -0.55 8.45
N PHE A 64 10.26 -0.35 9.47
CA PHE A 64 10.93 0.93 9.74
C PHE A 64 12.20 1.16 8.87
N GLU A 65 12.64 0.16 8.08
CA GLU A 65 13.84 0.23 7.24
C GLU A 65 15.08 0.83 7.94
N ILE A 66 15.31 0.52 9.22
CA ILE A 66 16.36 1.12 10.05
C ILE A 66 17.74 1.10 9.39
N HIS A 67 18.13 -0.03 8.78
CA HIS A 67 19.40 -0.17 8.05
C HIS A 67 19.58 0.89 6.96
N LYS A 68 18.49 1.22 6.24
CA LYS A 68 18.49 2.25 5.20
C LYS A 68 18.68 3.63 5.81
N THR A 69 17.98 3.93 6.90
CA THR A 69 18.13 5.20 7.64
C THR A 69 19.58 5.39 8.08
N ILE A 70 20.18 4.39 8.75
CA ILE A 70 21.59 4.44 9.19
C ILE A 70 22.54 4.64 8.00
N HIS A 71 22.32 3.93 6.89
CA HIS A 71 23.14 4.10 5.69
C HIS A 71 23.07 5.53 5.15
N HIS A 72 21.88 6.10 5.01
CA HIS A 72 21.72 7.43 4.45
C HIS A 72 22.24 8.54 5.37
N VAL A 73 22.07 8.41 6.69
CA VAL A 73 22.66 9.35 7.66
C VAL A 73 24.18 9.35 7.53
N ARG A 74 24.82 8.17 7.53
CA ARG A 74 26.28 8.04 7.36
C ARG A 74 26.77 8.52 6.00
N LYS A 75 26.08 8.14 4.91
CA LYS A 75 26.44 8.50 3.53
C LYS A 75 26.40 10.02 3.31
N ASN A 76 25.43 10.70 3.92
CA ASN A 76 25.31 12.15 3.83
C ASN A 76 26.17 12.91 4.86
N GLY A 77 26.76 12.20 5.83
CA GLY A 77 27.49 12.83 6.94
C GLY A 77 26.61 13.75 7.79
N ALA A 78 25.31 13.43 7.88
CA ALA A 78 24.33 14.22 8.62
C ALA A 78 24.68 14.23 10.11
N ARG A 79 24.64 15.41 10.74
CA ARG A 79 24.97 15.61 12.15
C ARG A 79 23.74 15.84 13.00
N MET A 80 22.64 16.32 12.42
CA MET A 80 21.41 16.62 13.13
C MET A 80 20.22 16.21 12.28
N VAL A 81 19.54 15.13 12.71
CA VAL A 81 18.51 14.45 11.93
C VAL A 81 17.13 14.74 12.53
N ALA A 82 16.25 15.36 11.74
CA ALA A 82 14.85 15.50 12.09
C ALA A 82 14.10 14.19 11.83
N LEU A 83 13.31 13.73 12.80
CA LEU A 83 12.37 12.62 12.66
C LEU A 83 10.95 13.16 12.59
N GLN A 84 10.31 12.94 11.45
CA GLN A 84 8.90 13.24 11.25
C GLN A 84 8.11 11.95 11.16
N MET A 85 7.11 11.80 12.01
CA MET A 85 6.28 10.59 12.10
C MET A 85 4.80 10.94 12.26
N PRO A 86 3.87 10.16 11.68
CA PRO A 86 2.45 10.24 11.98
C PRO A 86 2.19 9.83 13.42
N GLU A 87 1.10 10.33 13.99
CA GLU A 87 0.70 10.09 15.38
C GLU A 87 0.82 8.62 15.80
N GLY A 88 0.32 7.69 14.97
CA GLY A 88 0.38 6.25 15.26
C GLY A 88 1.78 5.63 15.28
N LEU A 89 2.81 6.32 14.78
CA LEU A 89 4.21 5.87 14.83
C LEU A 89 5.06 6.66 15.81
N GLN A 90 4.60 7.80 16.33
CA GLN A 90 5.36 8.63 17.28
C GLN A 90 5.73 7.89 18.56
N MET A 91 4.94 6.88 18.97
CA MET A 91 5.28 6.02 20.12
C MET A 91 6.62 5.29 19.96
N TYR A 92 7.11 5.12 18.73
CA TYR A 92 8.41 4.49 18.44
C TYR A 92 9.54 5.50 18.22
N ALA A 93 9.25 6.80 18.26
CA ALA A 93 10.19 7.85 17.88
C ALA A 93 11.46 7.85 18.76
N CYS A 94 11.31 7.68 20.07
CA CYS A 94 12.46 7.62 21.00
C CYS A 94 13.36 6.42 20.70
N THR A 95 12.79 5.24 20.48
CA THR A 95 13.56 4.03 20.12
C THR A 95 14.31 4.23 18.80
N VAL A 96 13.66 4.80 17.79
CA VAL A 96 14.30 5.09 16.50
C VAL A 96 15.40 6.14 16.65
N ALA A 97 15.17 7.18 17.44
CA ALA A 97 16.18 8.20 17.75
C ALA A 97 17.41 7.57 18.40
N ASP A 98 17.23 6.80 19.50
CA ASP A 98 18.33 6.13 20.20
C ASP A 98 19.17 5.25 19.27
N ILE A 99 18.53 4.54 18.33
CA ILE A 99 19.22 3.74 17.32
C ILE A 99 20.04 4.64 16.38
N ILE A 100 19.45 5.71 15.83
CA ILE A 100 20.17 6.63 14.94
C ILE A 100 21.37 7.24 15.66
N GLU A 101 21.18 7.78 16.86
CA GLU A 101 22.24 8.42 17.62
C GLU A 101 23.37 7.44 17.94
N ARG A 102 23.03 6.23 18.42
CA ARG A 102 24.01 5.19 18.77
C ARG A 102 24.85 4.73 17.58
N PHE A 103 24.21 4.54 16.42
CA PHE A 103 24.89 3.94 15.26
C PHE A 103 25.44 4.98 14.27
N THR A 104 25.18 6.27 14.45
CA THR A 104 25.68 7.32 13.55
C THR A 104 26.43 8.45 14.24
N GLY A 105 26.18 8.68 15.54
CA GLY A 105 26.67 9.84 16.27
C GLY A 105 25.97 11.15 15.91
N ALA A 106 24.95 11.14 15.04
CA ALA A 106 24.12 12.30 14.77
C ALA A 106 23.17 12.55 15.95
N LEU A 107 22.89 13.81 16.25
CA LEU A 107 21.83 14.20 17.18
C LEU A 107 20.47 14.04 16.48
N THR A 108 19.46 13.57 17.18
CA THR A 108 18.12 13.40 16.61
C THR A 108 17.12 14.38 17.21
N VAL A 109 16.27 14.98 16.37
CA VAL A 109 15.19 15.87 16.78
C VAL A 109 13.86 15.25 16.37
N ILE A 110 13.03 14.88 17.35
CA ILE A 110 11.68 14.36 17.09
C ILE A 110 10.75 15.55 16.86
N MET A 111 10.15 15.64 15.68
CA MET A 111 9.21 16.71 15.35
C MET A 111 7.85 16.41 15.97
N GLY A 112 7.34 17.36 16.76
CA GLY A 112 6.06 17.22 17.48
C GLY A 112 4.82 17.57 16.67
N ASP A 113 4.99 18.19 15.50
CA ASP A 113 3.86 18.59 14.66
C ASP A 113 3.12 17.39 14.07
N VAL A 114 1.79 17.52 14.03
CA VAL A 114 0.92 16.45 13.53
C VAL A 114 1.11 16.30 12.03
N THR A 115 1.50 15.10 11.60
CA THR A 115 1.53 14.75 10.19
C THR A 115 0.30 13.94 9.79
N TYR A 116 -0.54 14.57 8.97
CA TYR A 116 -1.76 13.95 8.44
C TYR A 116 -1.52 13.10 7.19
N GLY A 117 -0.35 13.25 6.57
CA GLY A 117 0.04 12.48 5.41
C GLY A 117 1.35 12.98 4.83
N ALA A 118 1.75 12.36 3.73
CA ALA A 118 3.03 12.61 3.09
C ALA A 118 3.11 14.00 2.43
N CYS A 119 1.98 14.67 2.20
CA CYS A 119 1.90 16.07 1.76
C CYS A 119 2.27 17.08 2.86
N CYS A 120 2.48 16.62 4.10
CA CYS A 120 2.82 17.44 5.26
C CYS A 120 4.31 17.34 5.62
N ILE A 121 5.19 17.33 4.62
CA ILE A 121 6.64 17.41 4.88
C ILE A 121 6.92 18.78 5.48
N ASP A 122 7.56 18.81 6.64
CA ASP A 122 7.90 20.05 7.32
C ASP A 122 9.42 20.27 7.31
N ASP A 123 9.92 20.57 6.12
CA ASP A 123 11.33 20.83 5.88
C ASP A 123 11.76 22.19 6.42
N TYR A 124 10.89 23.21 6.37
CA TYR A 124 11.16 24.54 6.92
C TYR A 124 11.44 24.51 8.43
N THR A 125 10.62 23.82 9.22
CA THR A 125 10.86 23.70 10.67
C THR A 125 12.12 22.90 10.95
N ALA A 126 12.38 21.83 10.18
CA ALA A 126 13.61 21.06 10.31
C ALA A 126 14.87 21.92 10.05
N VAL A 127 14.87 22.79 9.02
CA VAL A 127 15.95 23.78 8.82
C VAL A 127 16.07 24.72 10.00
N ALA A 128 14.94 25.28 10.47
CA ALA A 128 14.93 26.26 11.54
C ALA A 128 15.47 25.69 12.86
N LEU A 129 15.28 24.39 13.10
CA LEU A 129 15.84 23.65 14.23
C LEU A 129 17.32 23.26 14.05
N GLY A 130 17.92 23.58 12.90
CA GLY A 130 19.33 23.29 12.60
C GLY A 130 19.60 21.88 12.09
N CYS A 131 18.56 21.14 11.68
CA CYS A 131 18.73 19.80 11.12
C CYS A 131 19.28 19.88 9.70
N ASP A 132 20.18 18.95 9.35
CA ASP A 132 20.77 18.83 8.01
C ASP A 132 20.19 17.67 7.20
N MET A 133 19.34 16.84 7.83
CA MET A 133 18.59 15.77 7.19
C MET A 133 17.23 15.54 7.86
N LEU A 134 16.21 15.22 7.06
CA LEU A 134 14.86 14.87 7.51
C LEU A 134 14.58 13.42 7.14
N VAL A 135 14.17 12.61 8.11
CA VAL A 135 13.63 11.27 7.89
C VAL A 135 12.13 11.33 8.12
N HIS A 136 11.37 11.20 7.03
CA HIS A 136 9.92 11.20 7.04
C HIS A 136 9.41 9.76 6.99
N TYR A 137 8.84 9.29 8.09
CA TYR A 137 8.13 8.01 8.15
C TYR A 137 6.68 8.25 7.77
N GLY A 138 6.15 7.52 6.79
CA GLY A 138 4.75 7.71 6.42
C GLY A 138 4.39 7.10 5.08
N HIS A 139 3.30 7.63 4.52
CA HIS A 139 2.71 7.19 3.27
C HIS A 139 3.46 7.79 2.05
N SER A 140 3.14 7.31 0.85
CA SER A 140 3.67 7.85 -0.41
C SER A 140 3.17 9.27 -0.67
N CYS A 141 4.09 10.24 -0.79
CA CYS A 141 3.73 11.59 -1.25
C CYS A 141 3.65 11.64 -2.77
N LEU A 142 2.74 12.48 -3.28
CA LEU A 142 2.69 12.88 -4.69
C LEU A 142 3.65 14.03 -5.00
N VAL A 143 4.35 14.55 -4.00
CA VAL A 143 5.29 15.65 -4.14
C VAL A 143 6.68 15.10 -4.51
N PRO A 144 7.29 15.57 -5.62
CA PRO A 144 8.64 15.18 -6.00
C PRO A 144 9.67 15.51 -4.91
N ILE A 145 10.60 14.58 -4.66
CA ILE A 145 11.69 14.71 -3.67
C ILE A 145 12.55 15.96 -3.92
N ASP A 146 12.61 16.43 -5.17
CA ASP A 146 13.44 17.55 -5.62
C ASP A 146 12.95 18.92 -5.14
N THR A 147 11.84 18.98 -4.39
CA THR A 147 11.22 20.23 -3.94
C THR A 147 11.52 20.58 -2.47
N THR A 148 12.20 19.71 -1.72
CA THR A 148 12.53 19.99 -0.31
C THR A 148 13.81 20.81 -0.18
N THR A 149 13.84 21.73 0.77
CA THR A 149 14.98 22.59 1.07
C THR A 149 16.13 21.85 1.76
N ILE A 150 15.85 20.69 2.36
CA ILE A 150 16.82 19.85 3.09
C ILE A 150 16.88 18.43 2.51
N LYS A 151 17.93 17.68 2.84
CA LYS A 151 18.03 16.26 2.46
C LYS A 151 16.94 15.45 3.13
N THR A 152 16.00 14.93 2.35
CA THR A 152 14.86 14.18 2.87
C THR A 152 14.95 12.70 2.47
N LEU A 153 14.82 11.82 3.46
CA LEU A 153 14.66 10.37 3.27
C LEU A 153 13.22 9.98 3.60
N TYR A 154 12.55 9.37 2.63
CA TYR A 154 11.23 8.78 2.84
C TYR A 154 11.36 7.31 3.21
N ILE A 155 10.71 6.93 4.30
CA ILE A 155 10.53 5.55 4.74
C ILE A 155 9.04 5.20 4.62
N PHE A 156 8.73 4.32 3.68
CA PHE A 156 7.38 3.78 3.52
C PHE A 156 7.20 2.64 4.51
N VAL A 157 6.42 2.91 5.56
CA VAL A 157 6.19 1.93 6.62
C VAL A 157 5.11 0.96 6.16
N GLU A 158 5.51 -0.17 5.57
CA GLU A 158 4.60 -1.27 5.27
C GLU A 158 4.15 -1.92 6.59
N ILE A 159 2.84 -2.16 6.72
CA ILE A 159 2.26 -2.83 7.88
C ILE A 159 1.83 -4.22 7.46
N ALA A 160 2.50 -5.23 8.00
CA ALA A 160 2.13 -6.62 7.80
C ALA A 160 0.79 -6.90 8.49
N ILE A 161 -0.09 -7.58 7.76
CA ILE A 161 -1.35 -8.12 8.25
C ILE A 161 -1.36 -9.62 8.02
N ASP A 162 -2.00 -10.36 8.91
CA ASP A 162 -2.25 -11.78 8.72
C ASP A 162 -3.22 -11.97 7.54
N ALA A 163 -2.66 -12.43 6.41
CA ALA A 163 -3.40 -12.64 5.17
C ALA A 163 -4.43 -13.77 5.31
N GLU A 164 -4.11 -14.83 6.06
CA GLU A 164 -5.02 -15.95 6.26
C GLU A 164 -6.22 -15.50 7.08
N HIS A 165 -5.98 -14.80 8.18
CA HIS A 165 -7.05 -14.24 9.00
C HIS A 165 -7.92 -13.24 8.22
N LEU A 166 -7.32 -12.38 7.40
CA LEU A 166 -8.04 -11.43 6.54
C LEU A 166 -8.94 -12.15 5.53
N THR A 167 -8.40 -13.16 4.82
CA THR A 167 -9.15 -13.97 3.86
C THR A 167 -10.28 -14.74 4.53
N ASN A 168 -10.02 -15.39 5.68
CA ASN A 168 -11.03 -16.11 6.44
C ASN A 168 -12.11 -15.17 6.96
N THR A 169 -11.76 -13.97 7.40
CA THR A 169 -12.73 -12.95 7.80
C THR A 169 -13.64 -12.59 6.64
N ILE A 170 -13.12 -12.37 5.43
CA ILE A 170 -13.96 -12.08 4.26
C ILE A 170 -14.83 -13.29 3.90
N ARG A 171 -14.27 -14.50 3.90
CA ARG A 171 -15.01 -15.74 3.62
C ARG A 171 -16.03 -16.09 4.71
N MET A 172 -15.91 -15.57 5.92
CA MET A 172 -16.94 -15.74 6.96
C MET A 172 -18.11 -14.79 6.71
N ASN A 173 -17.80 -13.56 6.28
CA ASN A 173 -18.76 -12.47 6.21
C ASN A 173 -19.49 -12.37 4.85
N PHE A 174 -18.82 -12.70 3.74
CA PHE A 174 -19.31 -12.45 2.39
C PHE A 174 -19.64 -13.76 1.68
N PRO A 175 -20.91 -14.04 1.34
CA PRO A 175 -21.25 -15.15 0.47
C PRO A 175 -20.47 -15.14 -0.85
N SER A 176 -20.00 -16.31 -1.29
CA SER A 176 -19.32 -16.51 -2.59
C SER A 176 -20.26 -16.36 -3.78
N SER A 177 -21.55 -16.61 -3.57
CA SER A 177 -22.61 -16.53 -4.58
C SER A 177 -23.26 -15.15 -4.57
N ARG A 178 -23.36 -14.52 -5.75
CA ARG A 178 -23.89 -13.17 -5.91
C ARG A 178 -25.38 -13.09 -5.54
N GLN A 179 -26.16 -14.13 -5.85
CA GLN A 179 -27.56 -14.19 -5.45
C GLN A 179 -27.70 -14.22 -3.92
N THR A 180 -26.97 -15.12 -3.26
CA THR A 180 -26.98 -15.25 -1.79
C THR A 180 -26.51 -13.97 -1.12
N PHE A 181 -25.51 -13.29 -1.70
CA PHE A 181 -25.02 -12.01 -1.23
C PHE A 181 -26.11 -10.94 -1.22
N LYS A 182 -26.86 -10.81 -2.33
CA LYS A 182 -27.95 -9.83 -2.45
C LYS A 182 -29.12 -10.13 -1.52
N GLU A 183 -29.51 -11.40 -1.42
CA GLU A 183 -30.62 -11.81 -0.54
C GLU A 183 -30.32 -11.47 0.92
N ARG A 184 -29.11 -11.77 1.41
CA ARG A 184 -28.71 -11.46 2.79
C ARG A 184 -28.59 -9.96 3.07
N LEU A 185 -28.14 -9.16 2.11
CA LEU A 185 -28.08 -7.70 2.27
C LEU A 185 -29.46 -7.04 2.32
N LEU A 186 -30.44 -7.59 1.60
CA LEU A 186 -31.79 -7.03 1.51
C LEU A 186 -32.69 -7.39 2.69
N THR A 187 -32.36 -8.46 3.43
CA THR A 187 -33.13 -8.88 4.62
C THR A 187 -32.79 -8.11 5.90
N ASP A 188 -31.72 -7.32 5.90
CA ASP A 188 -31.23 -6.56 7.06
C ASP A 188 -31.83 -5.13 7.08
N GLU A 189 -33.16 -5.03 7.19
CA GLU A 189 -33.83 -3.74 7.39
C GLU A 189 -34.00 -3.39 8.88
N HIS A 190 -33.45 -2.22 9.26
CA HIS A 190 -33.76 -1.35 10.40
C HIS A 190 -33.15 -1.69 11.79
N ILE A 191 -31.95 -1.17 12.05
CA ILE A 191 -31.51 -0.83 13.42
C ILE A 191 -31.80 0.68 13.64
N PRO A 192 -32.70 1.08 14.55
CA PRO A 192 -32.99 2.48 14.81
C PRO A 192 -31.78 3.20 15.43
N THR A 193 -31.47 4.39 14.93
CA THR A 193 -30.38 5.24 15.43
C THR A 193 -30.64 5.65 16.89
N GLY A 194 -29.78 5.22 17.84
CA GLY A 194 -29.75 5.77 19.21
C GLY A 194 -29.81 4.76 20.38
N GLU A 195 -29.98 3.46 20.14
CA GLU A 195 -29.87 2.47 21.22
C GLU A 195 -28.42 2.07 21.51
N GLN A 196 -28.07 1.93 22.80
CA GLN A 196 -26.77 1.41 23.22
C GLN A 196 -26.66 -0.08 22.85
N ILE A 197 -25.80 -0.37 21.87
CA ILE A 197 -25.36 -1.72 21.53
C ILE A 197 -24.76 -2.33 22.79
N HIS A 198 -25.42 -3.34 23.33
CA HIS A 198 -25.07 -3.94 24.62
C HIS A 198 -23.61 -4.42 24.65
N SER A 199 -22.95 -4.15 25.77
CA SER A 199 -21.58 -4.59 26.07
C SER A 199 -21.48 -6.12 25.98
N GLY A 200 -20.90 -6.63 24.89
CA GLY A 200 -20.54 -8.03 24.75
C GLY A 200 -20.67 -8.65 23.36
N ARG A 201 -21.20 -7.95 22.33
CA ARG A 201 -21.35 -8.50 20.97
C ARG A 201 -20.53 -7.70 19.94
N PRO A 202 -19.63 -8.33 19.15
CA PRO A 202 -18.85 -7.64 18.13
C PRO A 202 -19.76 -7.09 17.02
N ALA A 203 -19.60 -5.82 16.70
CA ALA A 203 -20.52 -4.97 15.94
C ALA A 203 -20.44 -5.12 14.39
N LEU A 204 -20.37 -6.35 13.90
CA LEU A 204 -20.67 -6.72 12.51
C LEU A 204 -21.44 -8.03 12.61
N ALA A 205 -22.78 -7.96 12.65
CA ALA A 205 -23.64 -9.13 12.76
C ALA A 205 -23.59 -9.92 11.45
N ILE A 206 -22.63 -10.84 11.34
CA ILE A 206 -22.66 -11.91 10.36
C ILE A 206 -22.45 -13.22 11.12
N GLU A 207 -23.46 -13.59 11.91
CA GLU A 207 -23.62 -14.96 12.31
C GLU A 207 -24.37 -15.71 11.19
N ALA A 208 -23.79 -16.83 10.75
CA ALA A 208 -24.57 -17.85 10.07
C ALA A 208 -25.58 -18.42 11.08
N PRO A 209 -26.85 -18.68 10.69
CA PRO A 209 -27.84 -19.17 11.63
C PRO A 209 -27.45 -20.54 12.20
N GLU A 210 -27.71 -20.75 13.49
CA GLU A 210 -27.47 -22.02 14.22
C GLU A 210 -28.33 -23.20 13.71
N ASP A 211 -29.24 -22.98 12.75
CA ASP A 211 -30.14 -24.01 12.22
C ASP A 211 -29.98 -24.26 10.71
N ALA A 212 -28.75 -24.33 10.21
CA ALA A 212 -28.49 -24.86 8.86
C ALA A 212 -28.17 -26.36 8.90
N LYS A 213 -29.13 -27.21 9.33
CA LYS A 213 -29.13 -28.67 9.06
C LYS A 213 -29.37 -29.02 7.58
N GLY A 214 -28.86 -28.18 6.68
CA GLY A 214 -28.91 -28.38 5.23
C GLY A 214 -27.50 -28.19 4.67
N LYS A 215 -26.98 -29.21 3.97
CA LYS A 215 -25.86 -29.03 3.05
C LYS A 215 -26.22 -27.86 2.14
N SER A 216 -25.53 -26.73 2.26
CA SER A 216 -25.67 -25.60 1.33
C SER A 216 -25.10 -26.04 -0.01
N LYS A 217 -25.91 -26.66 -0.85
CA LYS A 217 -25.62 -26.81 -2.27
C LYS A 217 -25.64 -25.40 -2.85
N GLU A 218 -24.46 -24.89 -3.22
CA GLU A 218 -24.39 -23.69 -4.06
C GLU A 218 -25.22 -23.97 -5.34
N PRO A 219 -26.13 -23.06 -5.73
CA PRO A 219 -26.93 -23.25 -6.92
C PRO A 219 -26.02 -23.34 -8.16
N GLU A 220 -26.15 -24.43 -8.93
CA GLU A 220 -25.47 -24.60 -10.21
C GLU A 220 -25.87 -23.46 -11.15
N GLY A 221 -24.91 -22.58 -11.50
CA GLY A 221 -25.09 -21.49 -12.45
C GLY A 221 -25.09 -20.06 -11.89
N ASP A 222 -24.88 -19.87 -10.57
CA ASP A 222 -24.80 -18.53 -9.99
C ASP A 222 -23.42 -17.86 -10.22
N GLN A 223 -23.44 -16.54 -10.39
CA GLN A 223 -22.23 -15.75 -10.60
C GLN A 223 -21.46 -15.56 -9.28
N PRO A 224 -20.11 -15.51 -9.34
CA PRO A 224 -19.32 -15.19 -8.16
C PRO A 224 -19.58 -13.75 -7.70
N THR A 225 -19.58 -13.54 -6.39
CA THR A 225 -19.68 -12.20 -5.79
C THR A 225 -18.50 -11.33 -6.23
N ARG A 226 -18.79 -10.11 -6.68
CA ARG A 226 -17.80 -9.15 -7.19
C ARG A 226 -17.34 -8.18 -6.11
N LEU A 227 -16.06 -8.22 -5.78
CA LEU A 227 -15.47 -7.39 -4.73
C LEU A 227 -14.48 -6.40 -5.34
N ALA A 228 -14.58 -5.13 -4.96
CA ALA A 228 -13.52 -4.15 -5.19
C ALA A 228 -12.67 -4.05 -3.92
N LEU A 229 -11.36 -4.26 -4.04
CA LEU A 229 -10.44 -4.26 -2.90
C LEU A 229 -9.59 -2.99 -2.91
N VAL A 230 -9.65 -2.24 -1.80
CA VAL A 230 -8.90 -1.00 -1.60
C VAL A 230 -8.27 -0.93 -0.21
N SER A 231 -7.27 -0.08 -0.06
CA SER A 231 -6.52 0.13 1.18
C SER A 231 -5.79 1.46 1.17
N THR A 232 -5.18 1.82 2.29
CA THR A 232 -4.13 2.85 2.30
C THR A 232 -2.79 2.22 1.85
N ILE A 233 -1.82 3.05 1.44
CA ILE A 233 -0.51 2.56 0.95
C ILE A 233 0.19 1.59 1.90
N GLN A 234 -0.03 1.71 3.22
CA GLN A 234 0.53 0.83 4.25
C GLN A 234 0.15 -0.65 4.08
N PHE A 235 -0.96 -0.94 3.39
CA PHE A 235 -1.54 -2.28 3.26
C PHE A 235 -1.73 -2.73 1.80
N VAL A 236 -1.17 -2.00 0.81
CA VAL A 236 -1.37 -2.33 -0.61
C VAL A 236 -0.87 -3.74 -0.95
N ALA A 237 0.24 -4.19 -0.34
CA ALA A 237 0.74 -5.55 -0.51
C ALA A 237 -0.27 -6.61 -0.02
N ALA A 238 -0.96 -6.34 1.09
CA ALA A 238 -1.98 -7.22 1.62
C ALA A 238 -3.19 -7.34 0.68
N VAL A 239 -3.61 -6.23 0.06
CA VAL A 239 -4.72 -6.23 -0.91
C VAL A 239 -4.41 -7.06 -2.15
N GLN A 240 -3.17 -7.03 -2.63
CA GLN A 240 -2.76 -7.89 -3.76
C GLN A 240 -2.86 -9.37 -3.40
N ARG A 241 -2.30 -9.77 -2.24
CA ARG A 241 -2.39 -11.16 -1.76
C ARG A 241 -3.84 -11.61 -1.55
N LEU A 242 -4.66 -10.74 -0.94
CA LEU A 242 -6.06 -11.02 -0.70
C LEU A 242 -6.83 -11.27 -2.00
N LYS A 243 -6.57 -10.50 -3.06
CA LYS A 243 -7.19 -10.73 -4.37
C LYS A 243 -6.87 -12.14 -4.88
N ASP A 244 -5.61 -12.54 -4.81
CA ASP A 244 -5.16 -13.84 -5.30
C ASP A 244 -5.84 -14.97 -4.50
N ASP A 245 -5.88 -14.86 -3.16
CA ASP A 245 -6.50 -15.84 -2.25
C ASP A 245 -8.03 -15.95 -2.42
N LEU A 246 -8.71 -14.85 -2.73
CA LEU A 246 -10.16 -14.85 -2.99
C LEU A 246 -10.51 -15.36 -4.40
N SER A 247 -9.58 -15.22 -5.35
CA SER A 247 -9.75 -15.68 -6.73
C SER A 247 -9.43 -17.17 -6.91
N ALA A 248 -8.70 -17.77 -5.97
CA ALA A 248 -8.42 -19.20 -5.92
C ALA A 248 -9.68 -20.03 -5.60
N GLU A 249 -9.80 -21.20 -6.25
CA GLU A 249 -10.83 -22.20 -5.92
C GLU A 249 -10.34 -23.10 -4.79
N GLY A 250 -11.16 -23.23 -3.74
CA GLY A 250 -10.75 -23.86 -2.47
C GLY A 250 -10.08 -22.83 -1.56
N GLY A 251 -10.49 -22.79 -0.29
CA GLY A 251 -9.93 -21.90 0.73
C GLY A 251 -8.41 -22.07 0.91
N PRO A 252 -7.77 -21.26 1.77
CA PRO A 252 -6.32 -21.28 1.93
C PRO A 252 -5.82 -22.71 2.17
N THR A 253 -4.79 -23.11 1.42
CA THR A 253 -4.15 -24.43 1.46
C THR A 253 -3.45 -24.66 2.81
N GLY A 254 -4.23 -24.91 3.85
CA GLY A 254 -3.79 -25.46 5.12
C GLY A 254 -3.68 -26.97 5.01
N LEU A 255 -2.45 -27.44 4.83
CA LEU A 255 -2.01 -28.83 4.98
C LEU A 255 -2.38 -29.38 6.37
N ILE A 256 -3.32 -30.35 6.50
CA ILE A 256 -3.30 -31.50 7.46
C ILE A 256 -4.29 -32.58 6.94
N THR A 257 -3.81 -33.67 6.35
CA THR A 257 -3.81 -35.04 6.91
C THR A 257 -4.98 -35.44 7.82
N SER A 258 -5.56 -36.59 7.52
CA SER A 258 -6.55 -37.33 8.29
C SER A 258 -6.34 -37.40 9.82
N SER A 259 -7.33 -36.92 10.58
CA SER A 259 -7.87 -37.60 11.76
C SER A 259 -9.20 -36.96 12.15
N GLU A 260 -10.29 -37.70 11.96
CA GLU A 260 -11.64 -37.38 12.43
C GLU A 260 -11.65 -37.39 13.96
N SER A 261 -11.59 -36.22 14.60
CA SER A 261 -12.13 -35.97 15.96
C SER A 261 -11.64 -34.61 16.48
N GLU A 262 -12.34 -33.51 16.14
CA GLU A 262 -12.45 -32.25 16.92
C GLU A 262 -13.28 -31.24 16.09
N GLU A 263 -14.57 -31.57 15.90
CA GLU A 263 -15.51 -30.75 15.14
C GLU A 263 -16.48 -30.07 16.13
N SER A 264 -16.12 -28.89 16.66
CA SER A 264 -17.08 -28.09 17.45
C SER A 264 -16.87 -26.57 17.47
N THR A 265 -15.83 -25.98 16.88
CA THR A 265 -15.61 -24.51 17.04
C THR A 265 -15.07 -23.76 15.82
N ARG A 266 -14.93 -24.39 14.64
CA ARG A 266 -14.48 -23.66 13.44
C ARG A 266 -15.64 -22.92 12.78
N PRO A 267 -15.54 -21.60 12.53
CA PRO A 267 -16.59 -20.84 11.87
C PRO A 267 -16.83 -21.37 10.45
N LYS A 268 -18.09 -21.39 10.04
CA LYS A 268 -18.48 -21.83 8.69
C LYS A 268 -18.05 -20.79 7.66
N LEU A 269 -17.10 -21.15 6.80
CA LEU A 269 -16.57 -20.27 5.75
C LEU A 269 -17.24 -20.52 4.39
N TRP A 270 -17.33 -19.48 3.57
CA TRP A 270 -17.67 -19.55 2.14
C TRP A 270 -16.44 -19.94 1.33
N HIS A 271 -16.53 -21.07 0.62
CA HIS A 271 -15.39 -21.67 -0.09
C HIS A 271 -15.40 -21.41 -1.60
N GLY A 272 -16.47 -20.82 -2.14
CA GLY A 272 -16.54 -20.47 -3.56
C GLY A 272 -15.54 -19.38 -3.97
N ARG A 273 -15.34 -19.23 -5.27
CA ARG A 273 -14.49 -18.18 -5.87
C ARG A 273 -15.19 -16.83 -5.79
N TYR A 274 -14.43 -15.77 -5.55
CA TYR A 274 -14.88 -14.38 -5.72
C TYR A 274 -14.27 -13.78 -6.99
N GLU A 275 -14.97 -12.82 -7.58
CA GLU A 275 -14.43 -11.98 -8.64
C GLU A 275 -13.88 -10.69 -8.02
N ALA A 276 -12.60 -10.71 -7.66
CA ALA A 276 -11.95 -9.60 -6.97
C ALA A 276 -11.19 -8.66 -7.94
N THR A 277 -11.44 -7.36 -7.82
CA THR A 277 -10.80 -6.31 -8.62
C THR A 277 -10.05 -5.34 -7.71
N ILE A 278 -8.92 -4.82 -8.20
CA ILE A 278 -8.12 -3.80 -7.49
C ILE A 278 -8.13 -2.53 -8.34
N PRO A 279 -9.01 -1.57 -8.04
CA PRO A 279 -9.11 -0.34 -8.82
C PRO A 279 -7.91 0.57 -8.57
N ARG A 280 -7.66 1.49 -9.51
CA ARG A 280 -6.53 2.44 -9.42
C ARG A 280 -6.97 3.84 -9.85
N SER A 281 -6.72 4.83 -9.00
CA SER A 281 -6.77 6.24 -9.38
C SER A 281 -5.34 6.75 -9.55
N LYS A 282 -4.91 7.07 -10.77
CA LYS A 282 -3.57 7.65 -10.97
C LYS A 282 -3.50 9.03 -10.30
N PRO A 283 -2.36 9.40 -9.69
CA PRO A 283 -1.05 8.73 -9.72
C PRO A 283 -0.85 7.59 -8.70
N LEU A 284 -1.83 7.30 -7.83
CA LEU A 284 -1.71 6.32 -6.76
C LEU A 284 -1.42 4.90 -7.25
N SER A 285 -0.95 4.07 -6.33
CA SER A 285 -0.72 2.63 -6.55
C SER A 285 -2.05 1.89 -6.76
N PRO A 286 -2.07 0.74 -7.44
CA PRO A 286 -3.27 -0.09 -7.52
C PRO A 286 -3.79 -0.46 -6.12
N GLY A 287 -5.07 -0.22 -5.85
CA GLY A 287 -5.71 -0.51 -4.57
C GLY A 287 -5.46 0.54 -3.51
N GLU A 288 -4.70 1.60 -3.79
CA GLU A 288 -4.47 2.70 -2.87
C GLU A 288 -5.59 3.74 -2.96
N ILE A 289 -6.10 4.15 -1.81
CA ILE A 289 -7.05 5.26 -1.65
C ILE A 289 -6.56 6.26 -0.62
N LEU A 290 -6.94 7.53 -0.82
CA LEU A 290 -6.74 8.63 0.12
C LEU A 290 -8.09 9.26 0.45
N GLY A 291 -8.19 9.94 1.58
CA GLY A 291 -9.43 10.67 1.95
C GLY A 291 -9.87 11.70 0.88
N CYS A 292 -8.91 12.25 0.13
CA CYS A 292 -9.15 13.20 -0.96
C CYS A 292 -9.15 12.57 -2.36
N THR A 293 -8.85 11.28 -2.52
CA THR A 293 -8.72 10.63 -3.83
C THR A 293 -9.10 9.17 -3.76
N ALA A 294 -10.23 8.82 -4.38
CA ALA A 294 -10.72 7.46 -4.50
C ALA A 294 -11.00 7.10 -5.97
N PRO A 295 -10.83 5.83 -6.37
CA PRO A 295 -11.16 5.39 -7.71
C PRO A 295 -12.68 5.39 -7.93
N LYS A 296 -13.09 5.59 -9.18
CA LYS A 296 -14.47 5.34 -9.59
C LYS A 296 -14.68 3.84 -9.74
N LEU A 297 -15.69 3.31 -9.07
CA LEU A 297 -16.10 1.91 -9.19
C LEU A 297 -17.10 1.76 -10.34
N THR A 298 -17.01 0.64 -11.05
CA THR A 298 -17.97 0.24 -12.08
C THR A 298 -19.30 -0.22 -11.46
N ASP A 299 -20.39 -0.21 -12.22
CA ASP A 299 -21.74 -0.56 -11.72
C ASP A 299 -21.92 -2.05 -11.37
N ASP A 300 -20.95 -2.88 -11.74
CA ASP A 300 -21.03 -4.33 -11.58
C ASP A 300 -20.41 -4.86 -10.29
N VAL A 301 -19.78 -4.00 -9.47
CA VAL A 301 -19.21 -4.35 -8.15
C VAL A 301 -20.33 -4.54 -7.13
N ASP A 302 -20.32 -5.65 -6.40
CA ASP A 302 -21.32 -5.94 -5.36
C ASP A 302 -20.93 -5.34 -3.99
N ALA A 303 -19.63 -5.31 -3.66
CA ALA A 303 -19.13 -4.69 -2.44
C ALA A 303 -17.73 -4.09 -2.58
N LEU A 304 -17.49 -3.02 -1.83
CA LEU A 304 -16.17 -2.44 -1.60
C LEU A 304 -15.60 -2.99 -0.28
N VAL A 305 -14.40 -3.55 -0.32
CA VAL A 305 -13.66 -4.02 0.86
C VAL A 305 -12.46 -3.10 1.07
N CYS A 306 -12.49 -2.36 2.18
CA CYS A 306 -11.40 -1.51 2.63
C CYS A 306 -10.52 -2.26 3.65
N VAL A 307 -9.20 -2.21 3.51
CA VAL A 307 -8.23 -2.80 4.47
C VAL A 307 -7.42 -1.67 5.14
N PRO A 308 -7.22 -1.66 6.48
CA PRO A 308 -7.56 -2.70 7.46
C PRO A 308 -8.94 -2.54 8.12
N LYS A 309 -9.68 -1.46 7.82
CA LYS A 309 -11.04 -1.26 8.32
C LYS A 309 -12.05 -1.83 7.34
N PHE A 310 -12.71 -2.94 7.70
CA PHE A 310 -13.85 -3.45 6.96
C PHE A 310 -14.98 -2.42 6.96
N VAL A 311 -15.12 -1.69 5.86
CA VAL A 311 -16.24 -0.78 5.64
C VAL A 311 -16.96 -1.26 4.40
N LEU A 312 -18.15 -1.85 4.60
CA LEU A 312 -19.06 -2.14 3.50
C LEU A 312 -19.72 -0.83 3.09
N VAL A 313 -19.33 -0.30 1.92
CA VAL A 313 -19.99 0.89 1.35
C VAL A 313 -21.03 0.43 0.34
N ARG A 314 -22.32 0.60 0.70
CA ARG A 314 -23.46 0.39 -0.20
C ARG A 314 -23.40 1.42 -1.35
N LYS A 315 -23.52 0.94 -2.59
CA LYS A 315 -24.03 1.79 -3.67
C LYS A 315 -25.55 1.74 -3.57
N VAL A 316 -26.17 2.84 -3.13
CA VAL A 316 -27.63 3.02 -3.16
C VAL A 316 -28.04 3.28 -4.61
#